data_AF-A0A7V9VI46-F1
#
_entry.id   AF-A0A7V9VI46-F1
#
_cell.length_a   1.000
_cell.length_b   1.000
_cell.length_c   1.000
_cell.angle_alpha   90.00
_cell.angle_beta   90.00
_cell.angle_gamma   90.00
#
_symmetry.space_group_name_H-M   'P 1'
#
loop_
_entity.id
_entity.type
_entity.pdbx_description
1 polymer ?
#
loop_
_entity_poly.entity_id
_entity_poly.type
_entity_poly.pdbx_seq_one_letter_code
_entity_poly.pdbx_strand_id
1 'polypeptide(L)'
;MSEIIMQPSVIRAEVERRRESDPNAANRAAIERSLQETIRRQTNLIRRLAGIDDEDAAALVTAEINSLAIQKQQLQEEQLAVERQQADWFATADQLAKIEEWCFRVATNLPALDYEQRRALLEALNVAVRLYHSDHQPRYEITASIPIDVGIVSTTT
;
A
#
# COMPACT_ATOMS: atom_id res chain seq x y z
N MET A 1 0.82 17.03 -16.84
CA MET A 1 0.26 16.04 -15.88
C MET A 1 -1.27 15.89 -16.02
N SER A 2 -1.82 15.82 -17.25
CA SER A 2 -3.30 15.83 -17.45
C SER A 2 -3.83 14.62 -18.26
N GLU A 3 -2.96 13.81 -18.87
CA GLU A 3 -3.39 12.81 -19.85
C GLU A 3 -3.91 11.49 -19.22
N ILE A 4 -3.54 11.22 -17.95
CA ILE A 4 -3.95 10.00 -17.23
C ILE A 4 -5.43 10.05 -16.79
N ILE A 5 -5.96 11.24 -16.49
CA ILE A 5 -7.34 11.39 -16.00
C ILE A 5 -8.36 11.19 -17.15
N MET A 6 -7.94 11.37 -18.41
CA MET A 6 -8.78 11.14 -19.58
C MET A 6 -8.74 9.69 -20.11
N GLN A 7 -7.98 8.80 -19.47
CA GLN A 7 -7.91 7.39 -19.84
C GLN A 7 -8.32 6.49 -18.67
N PRO A 8 -9.64 6.35 -18.39
CA PRO A 8 -10.15 5.44 -17.35
C PRO A 8 -9.65 4.00 -17.51
N SER A 9 -9.37 3.58 -18.76
CA SER A 9 -8.79 2.29 -19.08
C SER A 9 -7.37 2.09 -18.54
N VAL A 10 -6.57 3.15 -18.40
CA VAL A 10 -5.20 3.06 -17.84
C VAL A 10 -5.25 2.90 -16.33
N ILE A 11 -6.14 3.62 -15.65
CA ILE A 11 -6.36 3.46 -14.20
C ILE A 11 -6.89 2.06 -13.90
N ARG A 12 -7.88 1.58 -14.68
CA ARG A 12 -8.41 0.21 -14.58
C ARG A 12 -7.33 -0.86 -14.76
N ALA A 13 -6.53 -0.75 -15.83
CA ALA A 13 -5.46 -1.70 -16.10
C ALA A 13 -4.41 -1.71 -14.97
N GLU A 14 -4.12 -0.55 -14.39
CA GLU A 14 -3.19 -0.43 -13.27
C GLU A 14 -3.79 -1.01 -11.97
N VAL A 15 -5.08 -0.80 -11.68
CA VAL A 15 -5.77 -1.39 -10.53
C VAL A 15 -5.80 -2.91 -10.63
N GLU A 16 -6.17 -3.46 -11.78
CA GLU A 16 -6.21 -4.91 -11.99
C GLU A 16 -4.81 -5.54 -11.93
N ARG A 17 -3.80 -4.91 -12.55
CA ARG A 17 -2.40 -5.33 -12.43
C ARG A 17 -1.94 -5.38 -10.97
N ARG A 18 -2.36 -4.41 -10.15
CA ARG A 18 -2.01 -4.35 -8.73
C ARG A 18 -2.78 -5.36 -7.87
N ARG A 19 -3.99 -5.75 -8.27
CA ARG A 19 -4.77 -6.80 -7.60
C ARG A 19 -4.24 -8.20 -7.89
N GLU A 20 -3.84 -8.45 -9.13
CA GLU A 20 -3.38 -9.78 -9.56
C GLU A 20 -2.00 -10.16 -9.01
N SER A 21 -1.19 -9.18 -8.62
CA SER A 21 0.19 -9.41 -8.16
C SER A 21 0.42 -8.78 -6.79
N ASP A 22 -0.01 -9.45 -5.70
CA ASP A 22 0.46 -9.12 -4.33
C ASP A 22 1.99 -9.33 -4.29
N PRO A 23 2.79 -8.26 -4.31
CA PRO A 23 4.25 -8.38 -4.39
C PRO A 23 4.84 -8.98 -3.10
N ASN A 24 4.07 -8.98 -2.01
CA ASN A 24 4.52 -9.37 -0.68
C ASN A 24 4.15 -10.81 -0.31
N ALA A 25 3.33 -11.50 -1.12
CA ALA A 25 2.86 -12.85 -0.82
C ALA A 25 4.00 -13.87 -0.63
N ALA A 26 4.98 -13.85 -1.53
CA ALA A 26 6.14 -14.76 -1.45
C ALA A 26 7.03 -14.46 -0.23
N ASN A 27 7.23 -13.17 0.07
CA ASN A 27 8.03 -12.74 1.21
C ASN A 27 7.37 -13.15 2.54
N ARG A 28 6.07 -12.89 2.69
CA ARG A 28 5.26 -13.32 3.85
C ARG A 28 5.34 -14.83 4.07
N ALA A 29 5.19 -15.62 3.02
CA ALA A 29 5.31 -17.08 3.11
C ALA A 29 6.73 -17.56 3.45
N ALA A 30 7.77 -16.79 3.11
CA ALA A 30 9.15 -17.07 3.52
C ALA A 30 9.37 -16.76 5.00
N ILE A 31 8.95 -15.57 5.47
CA ILE A 31 9.05 -15.15 6.87
C ILE A 31 8.32 -16.13 7.79
N GLU A 32 7.09 -16.52 7.45
CA GLU A 32 6.31 -17.47 8.25
C GLU A 32 7.00 -18.83 8.37
N ARG A 33 7.55 -19.36 7.27
CA ARG A 33 8.30 -20.62 7.31
C ARG A 33 9.54 -20.51 8.20
N SER A 34 10.30 -19.43 8.10
CA SER A 34 11.46 -19.17 8.95
C SER A 34 11.07 -19.09 10.42
N LEU A 35 9.96 -18.41 10.74
CA LEU A 35 9.44 -18.28 12.10
C LEU A 35 9.06 -19.63 12.71
N GLN A 36 8.32 -20.46 11.96
CA GLN A 36 7.97 -21.82 12.37
C GLN A 36 9.22 -22.69 12.58
N GLU A 37 10.23 -22.56 11.72
CA GLU A 37 11.48 -23.29 11.88
C GLU A 37 12.24 -22.88 13.15
N THR A 38 12.38 -21.57 13.40
CA THR A 38 13.04 -21.05 14.61
C THR A 38 12.31 -21.51 15.88
N ILE A 39 10.98 -21.46 15.92
CA ILE A 39 10.17 -21.96 17.04
C ILE A 39 10.41 -23.46 17.28
N ARG A 40 10.44 -24.25 16.20
CA ARG A 40 10.71 -25.69 16.28
C ARG A 40 12.10 -25.97 16.84
N ARG A 41 13.12 -25.25 16.37
CA ARG A 41 14.51 -25.38 16.86
C ARG A 41 14.60 -25.02 18.34
N GLN A 42 14.01 -23.90 18.75
CA GLN A 42 13.99 -23.45 20.14
C GLN A 42 13.33 -24.49 21.05
N THR A 43 12.16 -25.00 20.66
CA THR A 43 11.42 -26.01 21.43
C THR A 43 12.21 -27.32 21.57
N ASN A 44 12.89 -27.74 20.51
CA ASN A 44 13.73 -28.94 20.54
C ASN A 44 14.95 -28.77 21.47
N LEU A 45 15.58 -27.59 21.48
CA LEU A 45 16.69 -27.29 22.39
C LEU A 45 16.24 -27.27 23.85
N ILE A 46 15.13 -26.60 24.15
CA ILE A 46 14.55 -26.56 25.50
C ILE A 46 14.25 -27.98 26.01
N ARG A 47 13.66 -28.84 25.16
CA ARG A 47 13.37 -30.24 25.54
C ARG A 47 14.64 -31.03 25.83
N ARG A 48 15.73 -30.78 25.10
CA ARG A 48 17.02 -31.47 25.30
C ARG A 48 17.76 -30.97 26.54
N LEU A 49 17.61 -29.70 26.89
CA LEU A 49 18.22 -29.09 28.08
C LEU A 49 17.78 -29.81 29.38
N ALA A 50 16.55 -30.31 29.43
CA ALA A 50 16.00 -31.00 30.61
C ALA A 50 16.74 -32.30 31.01
N GLY A 51 17.65 -32.82 30.17
CA GLY A 51 18.44 -34.01 30.46
C GLY A 51 19.95 -33.78 30.49
N ILE A 52 20.40 -32.53 30.55
CA ILE A 52 21.83 -32.17 30.60
C ILE A 52 22.19 -31.81 32.04
N ASP A 53 23.01 -32.64 32.67
CA ASP A 53 23.56 -32.40 34.02
C ASP A 53 24.92 -31.65 33.99
N ASP A 54 25.46 -31.40 32.79
CA ASP A 54 26.72 -30.69 32.56
C ASP A 54 26.48 -29.18 32.42
N GLU A 55 27.03 -28.39 33.33
CA GLU A 55 26.85 -26.94 33.41
C GLU A 55 27.44 -26.20 32.20
N ASP A 56 28.57 -26.66 31.65
CA ASP A 56 29.18 -26.07 30.46
C ASP A 56 28.31 -26.30 29.22
N ALA A 57 27.75 -27.51 29.08
CA ALA A 57 26.81 -27.83 28.01
C ALA A 57 25.48 -27.04 28.16
N ALA A 58 25.00 -26.86 29.38
CA ALA A 58 23.81 -26.05 29.65
C ALA A 58 24.01 -24.57 29.27
N ALA A 59 25.20 -24.01 29.52
CA ALA A 59 25.56 -22.65 29.12
C ALA A 59 25.52 -22.48 27.59
N LEU A 60 26.08 -23.44 26.84
CA LEU A 60 26.06 -23.42 25.36
C LEU A 60 24.64 -23.48 24.78
N VAL A 61 23.79 -24.36 25.32
CA VAL A 61 22.39 -24.46 24.87
C VAL A 61 21.61 -23.18 25.20
N THR A 62 21.87 -22.58 26.35
CA THR A 62 21.24 -21.30 26.73
C THR A 62 21.64 -20.17 25.78
N ALA A 63 22.90 -20.10 25.39
CA ALA A 63 23.38 -19.13 24.40
C ALA A 63 22.67 -19.31 23.03
N GLU A 64 22.50 -20.54 22.58
CA GLU A 64 21.79 -20.84 21.33
C GLU A 64 20.29 -20.48 21.41
N ILE A 65 19.64 -20.77 22.53
CA ILE A 65 18.23 -20.39 22.76
C ILE A 65 18.06 -18.86 22.70
N ASN A 66 19.01 -18.11 23.27
CA ASN A 66 19.01 -16.64 23.22
C ASN A 66 19.20 -16.13 21.78
N SER A 67 20.12 -16.73 21.01
CA SER A 67 20.31 -16.41 19.60
C SER A 67 19.02 -16.64 18.78
N LEU A 68 18.36 -17.77 18.98
CA LEU A 68 17.07 -18.06 18.33
C LEU A 68 15.94 -17.12 18.78
N ALA A 69 15.95 -16.66 20.03
CA ALA A 69 14.98 -15.69 20.52
C ALA A 69 15.14 -14.32 19.83
N ILE A 70 16.38 -13.86 19.64
CA ILE A 70 16.69 -12.63 18.88
C ILE A 70 16.24 -12.79 17.42
N GLN A 71 16.58 -13.91 16.78
CA GLN A 71 16.16 -14.19 15.41
C GLN A 71 14.63 -14.21 15.27
N LYS A 72 13.91 -14.83 16.22
CA LYS A 72 12.45 -14.83 16.24
C LYS A 72 11.90 -13.42 16.32
N GLN A 73 12.44 -12.57 17.20
CA GLN A 73 11.99 -11.19 17.34
C GLN A 73 12.17 -10.42 16.03
N GLN A 74 13.34 -10.56 15.38
CA GLN A 74 13.59 -9.92 14.08
C GLN A 74 12.58 -10.36 13.01
N LEU A 75 12.30 -11.67 12.91
CA LEU A 75 11.30 -12.18 11.97
C LEU A 75 9.87 -11.68 12.28
N GLN A 76 9.53 -11.47 13.55
CA GLN A 76 8.24 -10.89 13.94
C GLN A 76 8.14 -9.40 13.55
N GLU A 77 9.22 -8.64 13.72
CA GLU A 77 9.29 -7.25 13.28
C GLU A 77 9.18 -7.14 11.74
N GLU A 78 9.85 -8.04 11.00
CA GLU A 78 9.73 -8.15 9.55
C GLU A 78 8.31 -8.52 9.10
N GLN A 79 7.67 -9.47 9.79
CA GLN A 79 6.27 -9.84 9.52
C GLN A 79 5.33 -8.64 9.67
N LEU A 80 5.45 -7.89 10.77
CA LEU A 80 4.66 -6.68 11.00
C LEU A 80 4.91 -5.61 9.93
N ALA A 81 6.16 -5.45 9.47
CA ALA A 81 6.47 -4.52 8.40
C ALA A 81 5.80 -4.91 7.08
N VAL A 82 5.82 -6.20 6.72
CA VAL A 82 5.17 -6.72 5.51
C VAL A 82 3.65 -6.59 5.59
N GLU A 83 3.05 -6.83 6.76
CA GLU A 83 1.61 -6.65 6.98
C GLU A 83 1.17 -5.19 6.80
N ARG A 84 1.96 -4.22 7.30
CA ARG A 84 1.69 -2.79 7.08
C ARG A 84 1.75 -2.43 5.60
N GLN A 85 2.79 -2.86 4.90
CA GLN A 85 2.92 -2.64 3.46
C GLN A 85 1.74 -3.21 2.67
N GLN A 86 1.23 -4.37 3.09
CA GLN A 86 0.06 -5.00 2.47
C GLN A 86 -1.22 -4.21 2.75
N ALA A 87 -1.41 -3.72 3.98
CA ALA A 87 -2.55 -2.87 4.31
C ALA A 87 -2.52 -1.57 3.49
N ASP A 88 -1.36 -0.93 3.36
CA ASP A 88 -1.16 0.27 2.54
C ASP A 88 -1.43 0.00 1.06
N TRP A 89 -1.01 -1.17 0.56
CA TRP A 89 -1.28 -1.61 -0.80
C TRP A 89 -2.79 -1.73 -1.08
N PHE A 90 -3.53 -2.40 -0.20
CA PHE A 90 -4.98 -2.54 -0.34
C PHE A 90 -5.71 -1.20 -0.21
N ALA A 91 -5.29 -0.35 0.72
CA ALA A 91 -5.88 0.99 0.87
C ALA A 91 -5.68 1.83 -0.40
N THR A 92 -4.48 1.78 -0.99
CA THR A 92 -4.17 2.46 -2.25
C THR A 92 -5.00 1.89 -3.41
N ALA A 93 -5.14 0.57 -3.50
CA ALA A 93 -5.93 -0.07 -4.54
C ALA A 93 -7.43 0.29 -4.43
N ASP A 94 -7.98 0.32 -3.22
CA ASP A 94 -9.35 0.76 -2.94
C ASP A 94 -9.57 2.22 -3.34
N GLN A 95 -8.60 3.09 -3.01
CA GLN A 95 -8.64 4.50 -3.40
C GLN A 95 -8.65 4.68 -4.92
N LEU A 96 -7.79 3.94 -5.65
CA LEU A 96 -7.77 4.00 -7.11
C LEU A 96 -9.08 3.50 -7.73
N ALA A 97 -9.68 2.45 -7.16
CA ALA A 97 -10.98 1.95 -7.62
C ALA A 97 -12.10 2.99 -7.45
N LYS A 98 -12.12 3.72 -6.32
CA LYS A 98 -13.07 4.82 -6.09
C LYS A 98 -12.90 5.97 -7.10
N ILE A 99 -11.65 6.32 -7.41
CA ILE A 99 -11.33 7.32 -8.45
C ILE A 99 -11.86 6.85 -9.81
N GLU A 100 -11.61 5.59 -10.15
CA GLU A 100 -12.06 5.01 -11.42
C GLU A 100 -13.60 5.05 -11.55
N GLU A 101 -14.32 4.62 -10.51
CA GLU A 101 -15.79 4.65 -10.48
C GLU A 101 -16.32 6.07 -10.64
N TRP A 102 -15.71 7.04 -9.95
CA TRP A 102 -16.06 8.45 -10.08
C TRP A 102 -15.81 8.96 -11.50
N CYS A 103 -14.63 8.71 -12.08
CA CYS A 103 -14.28 9.10 -13.45
C CYS A 103 -15.27 8.51 -14.47
N PHE A 104 -15.60 7.22 -14.32
CA PHE A 104 -16.53 6.53 -15.22
C PHE A 104 -17.94 7.13 -15.15
N ARG A 105 -18.44 7.38 -13.94
CA ARG A 105 -19.75 8.02 -13.71
C ARG A 105 -19.81 9.41 -14.31
N VAL A 106 -18.76 10.22 -14.14
CA VAL A 106 -18.71 11.57 -14.72
C VAL A 106 -18.64 11.51 -16.25
N ALA A 107 -17.77 10.66 -16.81
CA ALA A 107 -17.62 10.52 -18.26
C ALA A 107 -18.92 10.05 -18.95
N THR A 108 -19.65 9.13 -18.31
CA THR A 108 -20.92 8.61 -18.85
C THR A 108 -22.02 9.66 -18.88
N ASN A 109 -22.07 10.53 -17.85
CA ASN A 109 -23.11 11.55 -17.75
C ASN A 109 -22.79 12.82 -18.55
N LEU A 110 -21.50 13.12 -18.79
CA LEU A 110 -21.03 14.35 -19.43
C LEU A 110 -21.76 14.73 -20.74
N PRO A 111 -22.03 13.79 -21.68
CA PRO A 111 -22.70 14.13 -22.94
C PRO A 111 -24.16 14.61 -22.74
N ALA A 112 -24.82 14.13 -21.68
CA ALA A 112 -26.21 14.43 -21.38
C ALA A 112 -26.39 15.70 -20.52
N LEU A 113 -25.30 16.25 -19.97
CA LEU A 113 -25.37 17.45 -19.14
C LEU A 113 -25.64 18.70 -19.99
N ASP A 114 -26.58 19.52 -19.54
CA ASP A 114 -26.80 20.86 -20.05
C ASP A 114 -25.70 21.84 -19.60
N TYR A 115 -25.77 23.09 -20.03
CA TYR A 115 -24.75 24.09 -19.71
C TYR A 115 -24.62 24.38 -18.20
N GLU A 116 -25.75 24.53 -17.50
CA GLU A 116 -25.76 24.80 -16.04
C GLU A 116 -25.19 23.63 -15.27
N GLN A 117 -25.55 22.41 -15.66
CA GLN A 117 -25.03 21.18 -15.09
C GLN A 117 -23.53 21.00 -15.34
N ARG A 118 -23.04 21.35 -16.54
CA ARG A 118 -21.59 21.35 -16.84
C ARG A 118 -20.85 22.37 -16.00
N ARG A 119 -21.42 23.56 -15.80
CA ARG A 119 -20.85 24.61 -14.95
C ARG A 119 -20.78 24.16 -13.49
N ALA A 120 -21.88 23.63 -12.96
CA ALA A 120 -21.94 23.09 -11.60
C ALA A 120 -20.93 21.95 -11.39
N LEU A 121 -20.72 21.10 -12.40
CA LEU A 121 -19.72 20.05 -12.36
C LEU A 121 -18.28 20.61 -12.31
N LEU A 122 -17.97 21.64 -13.10
CA LEU A 122 -16.66 22.32 -13.06
C LEU A 122 -16.41 22.98 -11.71
N GLU A 123 -17.44 23.57 -11.10
CA GLU A 123 -17.37 24.14 -9.74
C GLU A 123 -17.16 23.04 -8.68
N ALA A 124 -17.91 21.93 -8.77
CA ALA A 124 -17.73 20.77 -7.89
C ALA A 124 -16.34 20.14 -8.01
N LEU A 125 -15.74 20.19 -9.21
CA LEU A 125 -14.37 19.75 -9.47
C LEU A 125 -13.30 20.78 -9.14
N ASN A 126 -13.70 21.93 -8.58
CA ASN A 126 -12.83 23.06 -8.27
C ASN A 126 -11.86 23.36 -9.42
N VAL A 127 -12.36 23.35 -10.66
CA VAL A 127 -11.54 23.58 -11.85
C VAL A 127 -11.13 25.04 -11.87
N ALA A 128 -9.83 25.30 -11.76
CA ALA A 128 -9.24 26.62 -11.89
C ALA A 128 -8.45 26.72 -13.19
N VAL A 129 -8.61 27.84 -13.90
CA VAL A 129 -7.87 28.16 -15.11
C VAL A 129 -7.01 29.40 -14.84
N ARG A 130 -5.70 29.27 -14.99
CA ARG A 130 -4.77 30.40 -15.01
C ARG A 130 -4.49 30.77 -16.45
N LEU A 131 -4.84 31.99 -16.83
CA LEU A 131 -4.53 32.54 -18.15
C LEU A 131 -3.31 33.46 -18.01
N TYR A 132 -2.25 33.14 -18.72
CA TYR A 132 -1.03 33.93 -18.78
C TYR A 132 -1.08 34.94 -19.93
N HIS A 133 -0.20 35.95 -19.89
CA HIS A 133 -0.04 36.93 -20.96
C HIS A 133 0.29 36.24 -22.30
N SER A 134 0.05 36.93 -23.42
CA SER A 134 0.23 36.38 -24.78
C SER A 134 1.62 35.80 -25.06
N ASP A 135 2.62 36.25 -24.31
CA ASP A 135 4.04 35.96 -24.56
C ASP A 135 4.57 34.81 -23.66
N HIS A 136 3.70 34.21 -22.83
CA HIS A 136 4.03 33.06 -21.98
C HIS A 136 3.58 31.75 -22.63
N GLN A 137 4.43 30.72 -22.63
CA GLN A 137 4.06 29.36 -23.03
C GLN A 137 4.20 28.39 -21.86
N PRO A 138 3.12 27.66 -21.48
CA PRO A 138 1.79 27.66 -22.09
C PRO A 138 0.97 28.92 -21.75
N ARG A 139 0.09 29.33 -22.66
CA ARG A 139 -0.78 30.52 -22.48
C ARG A 139 -1.81 30.32 -21.38
N TYR A 140 -2.18 29.08 -21.08
CA TYR A 140 -3.07 28.76 -19.99
C TYR A 140 -2.64 27.47 -19.28
N GLU A 141 -2.98 27.38 -18.01
CA GLU A 141 -2.86 26.20 -17.16
C GLU A 141 -4.24 25.89 -16.58
N ILE A 142 -4.65 24.63 -16.64
CA ILE A 142 -5.91 24.16 -16.06
C ILE A 142 -5.58 23.18 -14.94
N THR A 143 -6.12 23.44 -13.75
CA THR A 143 -5.99 22.58 -12.57
C THR A 143 -7.39 22.16 -12.12
N ALA A 144 -7.57 20.90 -11.75
CA ALA A 144 -8.83 20.37 -11.22
C ALA A 144 -8.55 19.58 -9.94
N SER A 145 -9.50 19.57 -9.01
CA SER A 145 -9.45 18.78 -7.78
C SER A 145 -10.63 17.84 -7.74
N ILE A 146 -10.38 16.53 -7.66
CA ILE A 146 -11.44 15.55 -7.51
C ILE A 146 -11.86 15.58 -6.03
N PRO A 147 -13.13 15.90 -5.69
CA PRO A 147 -13.62 15.87 -4.32
C PRO A 147 -13.81 14.42 -3.90
N ILE A 148 -12.71 13.77 -3.53
CA ILE A 148 -12.73 12.47 -2.88
C ILE A 148 -12.79 12.78 -1.39
N ASP A 149 -13.79 12.25 -0.69
CA ASP A 149 -13.87 12.33 0.76
C ASP A 149 -12.80 11.40 1.34
N VAL A 150 -11.56 11.90 1.40
CA VAL A 150 -10.40 11.16 1.89
C VAL A 150 -10.22 11.48 3.37
N GLY A 151 -10.47 10.49 4.23
CA GLY A 151 -9.91 10.48 5.58
C GLY A 151 -8.40 10.27 5.50
N ILE A 152 -7.66 11.36 5.24
CA ILE A 152 -6.20 11.29 5.11
C ILE A 152 -5.59 11.25 6.51
N VAL A 153 -5.09 10.09 6.93
CA VAL A 153 -4.04 10.03 7.96
C VAL A 153 -2.71 10.11 7.22
N SER A 154 -2.24 11.32 6.97
CA SER A 154 -0.89 11.54 6.48
C SER A 154 0.08 11.44 7.66
N THR A 155 0.73 10.30 7.82
CA THR A 155 1.92 10.21 8.68
C THR A 155 3.13 10.61 7.86
N THR A 156 3.52 11.88 7.92
CA THR A 156 4.79 12.35 7.37
C THR A 156 5.90 12.09 8.39
N THR A 157 6.94 11.34 8.01
CA THR A 157 8.22 11.23 8.74
C THR A 157 9.23 12.20 8.16
#